data_AF-A0A353ZPP1-F1
#
_entry.id   AF-A0A353ZPP1-F1
#
_cell.length_a   1.000
_cell.length_b   1.000
_cell.length_c   1.000
_cell.angle_alpha   90.00
_cell.angle_beta   90.00
_cell.angle_gamma   90.00
#
_symmetry.space_group_name_H-M   'P 1'
#
loop_
_entity.id
_entity.type
_entity.pdbx_description
1 polymer ?
#
loop_
_entity_poly.entity_id
_entity_poly.type
_entity_poly.pdbx_seq_one_letter_code
_entity_poly.pdbx_strand_id
1 'polypeptide(L)'
;MIALLIGAGLALVFALVGTPLFIRLLVRKSYGQFIRDDGPTSHHTKRGTPTMGGTVVVGAVLLSYGLTHLVMWMINPDSAGPSASALILLFLMVGMGLVGFLDDFIKISRQRSLGLDAKAKLILQAAVGIAFAILALNFPNADGVTPASTKISLVRDVSWLDMAFAGTVLGAILFVLWSNLIVTAATNGVNLTDGLDGLAAGASVMVFGA
;
A
#
# COMPACT_ATOMS: atom_id res chain seq x y z
N MET A 1 -6.68 -5.14 21.86
CA MET A 1 -6.41 -3.69 22.02
C MET A 1 -4.93 -3.37 22.27
N ILE A 2 -4.23 -4.03 23.20
CA ILE A 2 -2.83 -3.70 23.55
C ILE A 2 -1.90 -3.75 22.32
N ALA A 3 -1.95 -4.83 21.52
CA ALA A 3 -1.15 -4.95 20.30
C ALA A 3 -1.40 -3.81 19.31
N LEU A 4 -2.66 -3.36 19.15
CA LEU A 4 -2.99 -2.25 18.25
C LEU A 4 -2.40 -0.93 18.73
N LEU A 5 -2.46 -0.65 20.03
CA LEU A 5 -1.89 0.58 20.61
C LEU A 5 -0.36 0.60 20.50
N ILE A 6 0.29 -0.54 20.76
CA ILE A 6 1.74 -0.70 20.60
C ILE A 6 2.11 -0.48 19.13
N GLY A 7 1.42 -1.15 18.20
CA GLY A 7 1.69 -1.03 16.78
C GLY A 7 1.50 0.38 16.24
N ALA A 8 0.41 1.07 16.63
CA ALA A 8 0.16 2.45 16.24
C ALA A 8 1.21 3.41 16.81
N GLY A 9 1.59 3.25 18.08
CA GLY A 9 2.62 4.05 18.72
C GLY A 9 3.99 3.87 18.08
N LEU A 10 4.39 2.62 17.81
CA LEU A 10 5.63 2.30 17.09
C LEU A 10 5.63 2.89 15.68
N ALA A 11 4.52 2.75 14.95
CA ALA A 11 4.42 3.27 13.59
C ALA A 11 4.54 4.79 13.54
N LEU A 12 3.91 5.48 14.49
CA LEU A 12 4.04 6.93 14.63
C LEU A 12 5.50 7.34 14.92
N VAL A 13 6.16 6.68 15.87
CA VAL A 13 7.56 6.98 16.21
C VAL A 13 8.48 6.71 15.02
N PHE A 14 8.35 5.57 14.36
CA PHE A 14 9.16 5.23 13.20
C PHE A 14 8.91 6.15 12.01
N ALA A 15 7.67 6.59 11.78
CA ALA A 15 7.39 7.56 10.73
C ALA A 15 7.97 8.95 11.06
N LEU A 16 7.77 9.45 12.29
CA LEU A 16 8.24 10.78 12.72
C LEU A 16 9.76 10.88 12.77
N VAL A 17 10.45 9.83 13.20
CA VAL A 17 11.92 9.79 13.27
C VAL A 17 12.52 9.34 11.94
N GLY A 18 11.93 8.35 11.29
CA GLY A 18 12.44 7.77 10.04
C GLY A 18 12.37 8.75 8.88
N THR A 19 11.31 9.55 8.76
CA THR A 19 11.14 10.51 7.65
C THR A 19 12.27 11.54 7.58
N PRO A 20 12.59 12.32 8.64
CA PRO A 20 13.67 13.29 8.58
C PRO A 20 15.05 12.64 8.40
N LEU A 21 15.28 11.44 8.95
CA LEU A 21 16.53 10.70 8.72
C LEU A 21 16.67 10.27 7.25
N PHE A 22 15.59 9.79 6.65
CA PHE A 22 15.55 9.39 5.25
C PHE A 22 15.72 10.59 4.30
N ILE A 23 15.08 11.72 4.61
CA ILE A 23 15.30 12.98 3.88
C ILE A 23 16.79 13.36 3.90
N ARG A 24 17.44 13.32 5.07
CA ARG A 24 18.90 13.60 5.16
C ARG A 24 19.73 12.64 4.33
N LEU A 25 19.37 11.35 4.28
CA LEU A 25 20.04 10.35 3.45
C LEU A 25 19.88 10.66 1.95
N LEU A 26 18.67 11.00 1.50
CA LEU A 26 18.39 11.31 0.10
C LEU A 26 19.08 12.60 -0.35
N VAL A 27 19.09 13.62 0.51
CA VAL A 27 19.83 14.88 0.26
C VAL A 27 21.33 14.62 0.11
N ARG A 28 21.92 13.77 0.98
CA ARG A 28 23.35 13.38 0.86
C ARG A 28 23.67 12.63 -0.43
N LYS A 29 22.70 11.90 -0.99
CA LYS A 29 22.84 11.16 -2.26
C LYS A 29 22.47 12.01 -3.49
N SER A 30 22.12 13.28 -3.32
CA SER A 30 21.65 14.18 -4.39
C SER A 30 20.43 13.64 -5.15
N TYR A 31 19.58 12.84 -4.50
CA TYR A 31 18.33 12.31 -5.07
C TYR A 31 17.21 13.34 -4.94
N GLY A 32 17.38 14.49 -5.62
CA GLY A 32 16.35 15.51 -5.78
C GLY A 32 15.53 15.28 -7.05
N GLN A 33 14.23 15.62 -7.03
CA GLN A 33 13.36 15.50 -8.21
C GLN A 33 13.78 16.45 -9.35
N PHE A 34 13.82 15.93 -10.58
CA PHE A 34 14.00 16.73 -11.79
C PHE A 34 12.65 17.29 -12.25
N ILE A 35 12.58 18.60 -12.52
CA ILE A 35 11.34 19.31 -12.87
C ILE A 35 10.97 19.02 -14.34
N ARG A 36 9.67 19.00 -14.61
CA ARG A 36 9.06 18.93 -15.96
C ARG A 36 9.22 20.29 -16.65
N ASP A 37 9.77 20.34 -17.86
CA ASP A 37 10.01 21.61 -18.59
C ASP A 37 8.73 22.40 -18.96
N ASP A 38 7.54 21.82 -18.79
CA ASP A 38 6.26 22.36 -19.30
C ASP A 38 5.40 23.13 -18.26
N GLY A 39 5.98 23.74 -17.22
CA GLY A 39 5.24 24.41 -16.13
C GLY A 39 5.48 25.93 -16.01
N PRO A 40 4.52 26.73 -15.48
CA PRO A 40 4.71 28.18 -15.32
C PRO A 40 5.86 28.51 -14.36
N THR A 41 6.58 29.60 -14.66
CA THR A 41 7.81 30.04 -13.99
C THR A 41 7.67 30.39 -12.50
N SER A 42 6.45 30.46 -11.95
CA SER A 42 6.19 30.63 -10.53
C SER A 42 6.46 29.38 -9.67
N HIS A 43 6.73 28.22 -10.28
CA HIS A 43 6.99 26.94 -9.60
C HIS A 43 8.47 26.53 -9.49
N HIS A 44 9.41 27.40 -9.84
CA HIS A 44 10.86 27.10 -9.77
C HIS A 44 11.45 27.00 -8.34
N THR A 45 10.65 27.25 -7.30
CA THR A 45 11.06 27.17 -5.88
C THR A 45 10.95 25.76 -5.27
N LYS A 46 10.32 24.77 -5.93
CA LYS A 46 10.30 23.36 -5.47
C LYS A 46 11.54 22.57 -5.94
N ARG A 47 12.72 23.19 -5.87
CA ARG A 47 13.99 22.54 -6.16
C ARG A 47 14.38 21.65 -4.99
N GLY A 48 14.55 20.34 -5.22
CA GLY A 48 15.29 19.48 -4.30
C GLY A 48 14.52 18.85 -3.13
N THR A 49 13.18 18.86 -3.11
CA THR A 49 12.42 18.04 -2.16
C THR A 49 12.63 16.57 -2.51
N PRO A 50 13.25 15.76 -1.64
CA PRO A 50 13.50 14.36 -1.93
C PRO A 50 12.18 13.59 -2.01
N THR A 51 12.06 12.73 -3.02
CA THR A 51 10.85 11.95 -3.27
C THR A 51 11.05 10.50 -2.87
N MET A 52 9.98 9.71 -2.81
CA MET A 52 9.91 8.36 -2.19
C MET A 52 9.60 8.35 -0.68
N GLY A 53 8.89 9.36 -0.14
CA GLY A 53 8.45 9.35 1.27
C GLY A 53 7.60 8.12 1.64
N GLY A 54 6.85 7.56 0.68
CA GLY A 54 6.07 6.33 0.87
C GLY A 54 6.91 5.11 1.28
N THR A 55 8.18 5.04 0.90
CA THR A 55 9.09 3.96 1.33
C THR A 55 9.29 3.96 2.84
N VAL A 56 9.37 5.15 3.45
CA VAL A 56 9.48 5.29 4.92
C VAL A 56 8.20 4.80 5.59
N VAL A 57 7.04 5.14 5.02
CA VAL A 57 5.74 4.71 5.56
C VAL A 57 5.60 3.18 5.51
N VAL A 58 5.90 2.57 4.36
CA VAL A 58 5.87 1.10 4.20
C VAL A 58 6.85 0.44 5.18
N GLY A 59 8.08 0.95 5.29
CA GLY A 59 9.08 0.47 6.23
C GLY A 59 8.62 0.59 7.69
N ALA A 60 8.04 1.72 8.07
CA ALA A 60 7.51 1.96 9.41
C ALA A 60 6.39 0.98 9.76
N VAL A 61 5.46 0.71 8.84
CA VAL A 61 4.38 -0.27 9.05
C VAL A 61 4.95 -1.68 9.25
N LEU A 62 5.87 -2.12 8.38
CA LEU A 62 6.48 -3.46 8.48
C LEU A 62 7.24 -3.65 9.79
N LEU A 63 8.09 -2.68 10.17
CA LEU A 63 8.85 -2.72 11.41
C LEU A 63 7.94 -2.71 12.63
N SER A 64 6.90 -1.87 12.62
CA SER A 64 5.95 -1.79 13.74
C SER A 64 5.14 -3.06 13.89
N TYR A 65 4.67 -3.64 12.80
CA TYR A 65 3.92 -4.90 12.81
C TYR A 65 4.78 -6.04 13.35
N GLY A 66 6.00 -6.20 12.82
CA GLY A 66 6.93 -7.23 13.29
C GLY A 66 7.31 -7.07 14.75
N LEU A 67 7.66 -5.85 15.17
CA LEU A 67 8.05 -5.57 16.56
C LEU A 67 6.88 -5.74 17.52
N THR A 68 5.66 -5.36 17.12
CA THR A 68 4.46 -5.59 17.92
C THR A 68 4.23 -7.07 18.17
N HIS A 69 4.28 -7.91 17.12
CA HIS A 69 4.12 -9.34 17.30
C HIS A 69 5.26 -9.97 18.12
N LEU A 70 6.49 -9.48 17.96
CA LEU A 70 7.62 -9.90 18.80
C LEU A 70 7.39 -9.55 20.28
N VAL A 71 6.96 -8.32 20.57
CA VAL A 71 6.65 -7.88 21.95
C VAL A 71 5.49 -8.70 22.54
N MET A 72 4.43 -8.93 21.77
CA MET A 72 3.30 -9.74 22.23
C MET A 72 3.71 -11.19 22.52
N TRP A 73 4.57 -11.77 21.68
CA TRP A 73 5.11 -13.11 21.91
C TRP A 73 6.01 -13.18 23.15
N MET A 74 6.84 -12.15 23.40
CA MET A 74 7.67 -12.08 24.61
C MET A 74 6.84 -11.92 25.89
N ILE A 75 5.71 -11.19 25.85
CA ILE A 75 4.83 -10.99 27.01
C ILE A 75 3.96 -12.22 27.24
N ASN A 76 3.45 -12.83 26.17
CA ASN A 76 2.61 -14.01 26.21
C ASN A 76 2.99 -14.94 25.04
N PRO A 77 3.74 -16.03 25.29
CA PRO A 77 4.11 -17.00 24.27
C PRO A 77 2.93 -17.67 23.57
N ASP A 78 1.77 -17.73 24.22
CA ASP A 78 0.52 -18.27 23.66
C ASP A 78 -0.27 -17.22 22.85
N SER A 79 0.29 -16.02 22.64
CA SER A 79 -0.35 -15.01 21.82
C SER A 79 -0.52 -15.48 20.37
N ALA A 80 -1.70 -15.22 19.81
CA ALA A 80 -1.97 -15.49 18.40
C ALA A 80 -0.95 -14.72 17.55
N GLY A 81 -0.16 -15.48 16.76
CA GLY A 81 0.83 -14.91 15.85
C GLY A 81 0.22 -14.10 14.70
N PRO A 82 1.04 -13.68 13.74
CA PRO A 82 0.58 -12.99 12.53
C PRO A 82 -0.55 -13.74 11.82
N SER A 83 -1.67 -13.07 11.56
CA SER A 83 -2.80 -13.69 10.87
C SER A 83 -2.57 -13.74 9.36
N ALA A 84 -3.17 -14.73 8.68
CA ALA A 84 -3.11 -14.83 7.22
C ALA A 84 -3.64 -13.56 6.55
N SER A 85 -4.77 -13.02 7.02
CA SER A 85 -5.35 -11.78 6.49
C SER A 85 -4.38 -10.59 6.60
N ALA A 86 -3.70 -10.44 7.74
CA ALA A 86 -2.73 -9.36 7.92
C ALA A 86 -1.52 -9.53 6.99
N LEU A 87 -0.99 -10.75 6.85
CA LEU A 87 0.14 -11.02 5.96
C LEU A 87 -0.21 -10.79 4.48
N ILE A 88 -1.42 -11.15 4.06
CA ILE A 88 -1.90 -10.95 2.68
C ILE A 88 -2.11 -9.46 2.39
N LEU A 89 -2.61 -8.67 3.36
CA LEU A 89 -2.70 -7.22 3.23
C LEU A 89 -1.32 -6.56 3.20
N LEU A 90 -0.38 -7.00 4.04
CA LEU A 90 1.00 -6.52 4.00
C LEU A 90 1.68 -6.87 2.67
N PHE A 91 1.42 -8.06 2.12
CA PHE A 91 1.88 -8.45 0.79
C PHE A 91 1.36 -7.48 -0.28
N LEU A 92 0.06 -7.14 -0.26
CA LEU A 92 -0.51 -6.17 -1.21
C LEU A 92 0.13 -4.79 -1.06
N MET A 93 0.25 -4.29 0.17
CA MET A 93 0.85 -2.99 0.47
C MET A 93 2.31 -2.92 0.01
N VAL A 94 3.11 -3.94 0.33
CA VAL A 94 4.52 -4.01 -0.08
C VAL A 94 4.63 -4.18 -1.58
N GLY A 95 3.83 -5.07 -2.20
CA GLY A 95 3.85 -5.28 -3.64
C GLY A 95 3.53 -4.00 -4.42
N MET A 96 2.45 -3.29 -4.06
CA MET A 96 2.11 -2.01 -4.68
C MET A 96 3.13 -0.92 -4.36
N GLY A 97 3.62 -0.89 -3.12
CA GLY A 97 4.69 0.01 -2.69
C GLY A 97 5.99 -0.19 -3.48
N LEU A 98 6.35 -1.43 -3.80
CA LEU A 98 7.49 -1.76 -4.66
C LEU A 98 7.29 -1.29 -6.09
N VAL A 99 6.08 -1.45 -6.66
CA VAL A 99 5.78 -0.90 -7.99
C VAL A 99 5.92 0.63 -8.00
N GLY A 100 5.40 1.31 -6.98
CA GLY A 100 5.57 2.77 -6.81
C GLY A 100 7.02 3.19 -6.60
N PHE A 101 7.76 2.45 -5.77
CA PHE A 101 9.18 2.69 -5.54
C PHE A 101 9.99 2.53 -6.83
N LEU A 102 9.73 1.49 -7.63
CA LEU A 102 10.38 1.30 -8.93
C LEU A 102 10.06 2.47 -9.88
N ASP A 103 8.82 2.97 -9.87
CA ASP A 103 8.41 4.13 -10.68
C ASP A 103 9.21 5.37 -10.34
N ASP A 104 9.32 5.68 -9.05
CA ASP A 104 10.06 6.85 -8.57
C ASP A 104 11.58 6.68 -8.69
N PHE A 105 12.09 5.47 -8.43
CA PHE A 105 13.51 5.16 -8.60
C PHE A 105 13.95 5.33 -10.05
N ILE A 106 13.14 4.92 -11.03
CA ILE A 106 13.45 5.11 -12.45
C ILE A 106 13.45 6.61 -12.81
N LYS A 107 12.51 7.42 -12.30
CA LYS A 107 12.49 8.88 -12.53
C LYS A 107 13.80 9.52 -12.04
N ILE A 108 14.24 9.16 -10.83
CA ILE A 108 15.45 9.70 -10.22
C ILE A 108 16.70 9.19 -10.94
N SER A 109 16.83 7.86 -11.13
CA SER A 109 18.02 7.23 -11.71
C SER A 109 18.25 7.64 -13.17
N ARG A 110 17.18 7.90 -13.93
CA ARG A 110 17.27 8.32 -15.34
C ARG A 110 17.14 9.83 -15.53
N GLN A 111 17.09 10.59 -14.44
CA GLN A 111 17.02 12.06 -14.45
C GLN A 111 15.95 12.63 -15.40
N ARG A 112 14.78 11.98 -15.42
CA ARG A 112 13.68 12.33 -16.33
C ARG A 112 12.35 12.33 -15.58
N SER A 113 11.38 13.07 -16.09
CA SER A 113 10.03 13.16 -15.51
C SER A 113 9.21 11.86 -15.65
N LEU A 114 9.57 11.02 -16.62
CA LEU A 114 8.87 9.75 -16.94
C LEU A 114 9.43 8.58 -16.11
N GLY A 115 8.55 7.91 -15.37
CA GLY A 115 8.88 6.71 -14.59
C GLY A 115 8.82 5.43 -15.42
N LEU A 116 8.12 4.41 -14.90
CA LEU A 116 7.79 3.20 -15.62
C LEU A 116 6.90 3.51 -16.82
N ASP A 117 7.02 2.69 -17.87
CA ASP A 117 6.03 2.69 -18.94
C ASP A 117 4.64 2.34 -18.38
N ALA A 118 3.60 2.98 -18.90
CA ALA A 118 2.23 2.81 -18.39
C ALA A 118 1.78 1.35 -18.45
N LYS A 119 2.13 0.61 -19.52
CA LYS A 119 1.79 -0.80 -19.65
C LYS A 119 2.55 -1.64 -18.64
N ALA A 120 3.85 -1.39 -18.45
CA ALA A 120 4.66 -2.09 -17.45
C ALA A 120 4.12 -1.86 -16.03
N LYS A 121 3.76 -0.61 -15.68
CA LYS A 121 3.17 -0.28 -14.37
C LYS A 121 1.86 -1.02 -14.14
N LEU A 122 0.95 -1.03 -15.13
CA LEU A 122 -0.32 -1.75 -15.05
C LEU A 122 -0.12 -3.27 -14.96
N ILE A 123 0.82 -3.85 -15.71
CA ILE A 123 1.12 -5.29 -15.64
C ILE A 123 1.64 -5.67 -14.25
N LEU A 124 2.54 -4.88 -13.66
CA LEU A 124 3.06 -5.16 -12.32
C LEU A 124 1.97 -5.00 -11.24
N GLN A 125 1.13 -3.96 -11.33
CA GLN A 125 -0.02 -3.78 -10.44
C GLN A 125 -0.99 -4.96 -10.56
N ALA A 126 -1.31 -5.38 -11.79
CA ALA A 126 -2.17 -6.52 -12.04
C ALA A 126 -1.57 -7.83 -11.51
N ALA A 127 -0.27 -8.07 -11.69
CA ALA A 127 0.39 -9.27 -11.17
C ALA A 127 0.27 -9.37 -9.64
N VAL A 128 0.57 -8.28 -8.93
CA VAL A 128 0.44 -8.21 -7.46
C VAL A 128 -1.03 -8.32 -7.04
N GLY A 129 -1.96 -7.65 -7.73
CA GLY A 129 -3.39 -7.68 -7.43
C GLY A 129 -4.04 -9.04 -7.67
N ILE A 130 -3.67 -9.75 -8.74
CA ILE A 130 -4.09 -11.14 -9.02
C ILE A 130 -3.59 -12.07 -7.91
N ALA A 131 -2.30 -11.99 -7.56
CA ALA A 131 -1.73 -12.81 -6.49
C ALA A 131 -2.46 -12.54 -5.16
N PHE A 132 -2.69 -11.28 -4.81
CA PHE A 132 -3.46 -10.90 -3.62
C PHE A 132 -4.87 -11.52 -3.64
N ALA A 133 -5.61 -11.38 -4.75
CA ALA A 133 -6.97 -11.88 -4.86
C ALA A 133 -7.06 -13.41 -4.71
N ILE A 134 -6.12 -14.14 -5.31
CA ILE A 134 -6.04 -15.60 -5.17
C ILE A 134 -5.74 -15.97 -3.72
N LEU A 135 -4.75 -15.34 -3.09
CA LEU A 135 -4.40 -15.63 -1.69
C LEU A 135 -5.58 -15.31 -0.75
N ALA A 136 -6.27 -14.19 -0.98
CA ALA A 136 -7.38 -13.74 -0.14
C ALA A 136 -8.59 -14.69 -0.15
N LEU A 137 -8.80 -15.45 -1.24
CA LEU A 137 -9.87 -16.45 -1.33
C LEU A 137 -9.47 -17.85 -0.83
N ASN A 138 -8.17 -18.13 -0.63
CA ASN A 138 -7.69 -19.50 -0.40
C ASN A 138 -7.02 -19.73 0.97
N PHE A 139 -6.85 -18.69 1.80
CA PHE A 139 -6.19 -18.81 3.11
C PHE A 139 -7.16 -18.55 4.27
N PRO A 140 -8.00 -19.53 4.66
CA PRO A 140 -8.91 -19.38 5.78
C PRO A 140 -8.18 -19.28 7.12
N ASN A 141 -8.80 -18.59 8.07
CA ASN A 141 -8.40 -18.59 9.47
C ASN A 141 -8.84 -19.90 10.18
N ALA A 142 -8.60 -20.00 11.48
CA ALA A 142 -8.97 -21.16 12.30
C ALA A 142 -10.49 -21.49 12.27
N ASP A 143 -11.33 -20.50 12.00
CA ASP A 143 -12.79 -20.64 11.91
C ASP A 143 -13.27 -20.96 10.48
N GLY A 144 -12.35 -21.19 9.54
CA GLY A 144 -12.68 -21.46 8.13
C GLY A 144 -13.02 -20.20 7.32
N VAL A 145 -12.85 -19.00 7.88
CA VAL A 145 -13.19 -17.72 7.22
C VAL A 145 -11.98 -17.20 6.46
N THR A 146 -12.15 -16.99 5.16
CA THR A 146 -11.13 -16.41 4.27
C THR A 146 -11.07 -14.89 4.39
N PRO A 147 -9.90 -14.26 4.12
CA PRO A 147 -9.74 -12.81 4.12
C PRO A 147 -10.70 -12.06 3.20
N ALA A 148 -11.14 -12.68 2.11
CA ALA A 148 -12.14 -12.15 1.20
C ALA A 148 -13.20 -13.19 0.83
N SER A 149 -14.34 -12.70 0.31
CA SER A 149 -15.42 -13.53 -0.23
C SER A 149 -15.88 -13.01 -1.60
N THR A 150 -16.60 -13.84 -2.36
CA THR A 150 -17.17 -13.48 -3.68
C THR A 150 -18.42 -12.62 -3.59
N LYS A 151 -18.93 -12.35 -2.38
CA LYS A 151 -20.10 -11.52 -2.16
C LYS A 151 -19.73 -10.05 -2.28
N ILE A 152 -20.59 -9.27 -2.91
CA ILE A 152 -20.46 -7.81 -2.92
C ILE A 152 -21.10 -7.24 -1.66
N SER A 153 -20.35 -6.41 -0.96
CA SER A 153 -20.79 -5.77 0.28
C SER A 153 -20.84 -4.26 0.08
N LEU A 154 -21.89 -3.63 0.62
CA LEU A 154 -22.00 -2.17 0.75
C LEU A 154 -21.84 -1.80 2.22
N VAL A 155 -22.95 -1.83 2.97
CA VAL A 155 -22.96 -1.75 4.45
C VAL A 155 -22.88 -3.15 5.07
N ARG A 156 -23.38 -4.15 4.34
CA ARG A 156 -23.34 -5.58 4.64
C ARG A 156 -23.34 -6.35 3.32
N ASP A 157 -23.07 -7.64 3.38
CA ASP A 157 -23.17 -8.53 2.22
C ASP A 157 -24.57 -8.42 1.60
N VAL A 158 -24.59 -8.12 0.31
CA VAL A 158 -25.83 -8.08 -0.47
C VAL A 158 -26.13 -9.51 -0.89
N SER A 159 -27.09 -10.15 -0.23
CA SER A 159 -27.37 -11.58 -0.36
C SER A 159 -27.67 -12.07 -1.78
N TRP A 160 -28.22 -11.20 -2.64
CA TRP A 160 -28.53 -11.52 -4.04
C TRP A 160 -27.38 -11.23 -5.01
N LEU A 161 -26.31 -10.59 -4.55
CA LEU A 161 -25.18 -10.14 -5.38
C LEU A 161 -23.91 -10.90 -4.99
N ASP A 162 -23.86 -12.16 -5.44
CA ASP A 162 -22.70 -13.04 -5.31
C ASP A 162 -22.09 -13.28 -6.68
N MET A 163 -20.79 -13.03 -6.82
CA MET A 163 -20.07 -13.31 -8.07
C MET A 163 -20.02 -14.80 -8.40
N ALA A 164 -20.21 -15.68 -7.41
CA ALA A 164 -20.24 -17.13 -7.59
C ALA A 164 -21.61 -17.67 -8.08
N PHE A 165 -22.50 -16.82 -8.60
CA PHE A 165 -23.87 -17.19 -9.01
C PHE A 165 -23.96 -18.36 -10.01
N ALA A 166 -22.93 -18.57 -10.85
CA ALA A 166 -22.87 -19.67 -11.82
C ALA A 166 -21.68 -20.62 -11.58
N GLY A 167 -21.17 -20.67 -10.34
CA GLY A 167 -20.14 -21.61 -9.91
C GLY A 167 -18.91 -20.95 -9.29
N THR A 168 -18.16 -21.74 -8.51
CA THR A 168 -16.99 -21.27 -7.74
C THR A 168 -15.86 -20.75 -8.63
N VAL A 169 -15.59 -21.43 -9.75
CA VAL A 169 -14.54 -21.01 -10.70
C VAL A 169 -14.87 -19.65 -11.31
N LEU A 170 -16.11 -19.45 -11.75
CA LEU A 170 -16.54 -18.16 -12.29
C LEU A 170 -16.48 -17.07 -11.22
N GLY A 171 -16.95 -17.37 -10.01
CA GLY A 171 -16.88 -16.45 -8.87
C GLY A 171 -15.45 -16.00 -8.57
N ALA A 172 -14.49 -16.92 -8.58
CA ALA A 172 -13.08 -16.59 -8.39
C ALA A 172 -12.54 -15.69 -9.51
N ILE A 173 -12.85 -15.98 -10.78
CA ILE A 173 -12.43 -15.15 -11.92
C ILE A 173 -13.00 -13.73 -11.80
N LEU A 174 -14.31 -13.61 -11.55
CA LEU A 174 -14.97 -12.32 -11.40
C LEU A 174 -14.44 -11.54 -10.20
N PHE A 175 -14.17 -12.22 -9.08
CA PHE A 175 -13.55 -11.61 -7.91
C PHE A 175 -12.14 -11.09 -8.22
N VAL A 176 -11.31 -11.87 -8.92
CA VAL A 176 -9.97 -11.46 -9.32
C VAL A 176 -10.02 -10.22 -10.21
N LEU A 177 -10.93 -10.18 -11.19
CA LEU A 177 -11.12 -9.01 -12.05
C LEU A 177 -11.55 -7.79 -11.26
N TRP A 178 -12.54 -7.94 -10.38
CA TRP A 178 -13.06 -6.86 -9.54
C TRP A 178 -12.03 -6.33 -8.55
N SER A 179 -11.34 -7.23 -7.85
CA SER A 179 -10.27 -6.89 -6.92
C SER A 179 -9.14 -6.14 -7.64
N ASN A 180 -8.73 -6.60 -8.82
CA ASN A 180 -7.70 -5.91 -9.59
C ASN A 180 -8.13 -4.51 -10.04
N LEU A 181 -9.38 -4.36 -10.46
CA LEU A 181 -9.94 -3.06 -10.82
C LEU A 181 -9.87 -2.10 -9.62
N ILE A 182 -10.35 -2.51 -8.44
CA ILE A 182 -10.32 -1.70 -7.23
C ILE A 182 -8.89 -1.32 -6.85
N VAL A 183 -8.00 -2.31 -6.75
CA VAL A 183 -6.62 -2.11 -6.31
C VAL A 183 -5.87 -1.19 -7.28
N THR A 184 -6.03 -1.41 -8.59
CA THR A 184 -5.39 -0.58 -9.62
C THR A 184 -5.98 0.83 -9.62
N ALA A 185 -7.30 0.98 -9.53
CA ALA A 185 -7.98 2.27 -9.49
C ALA A 185 -7.56 3.07 -8.24
N ALA A 186 -7.54 2.44 -7.07
CA ALA A 186 -7.12 3.08 -5.82
C ALA A 186 -5.65 3.54 -5.89
N THR A 187 -4.74 2.68 -6.36
CA THR A 187 -3.31 3.01 -6.46
C THR A 187 -3.07 4.19 -7.41
N ASN A 188 -3.73 4.21 -8.57
CA ASN A 188 -3.58 5.29 -9.54
C ASN A 188 -4.34 6.56 -9.12
N GLY A 189 -5.49 6.42 -8.44
CA GLY A 189 -6.27 7.55 -7.91
C GLY A 189 -5.52 8.31 -6.80
N VAL A 190 -4.89 7.59 -5.87
CA VAL A 190 -4.04 8.20 -4.85
C VAL A 190 -2.82 8.87 -5.49
N ASN A 191 -2.17 8.23 -6.47
CA ASN A 191 -1.04 8.81 -7.19
C ASN A 191 -1.41 10.11 -7.93
N LEU A 192 -2.62 10.18 -8.51
CA LEU A 192 -3.11 11.40 -9.17
C LEU A 192 -3.41 12.52 -8.17
N THR A 193 -3.83 12.17 -6.95
CA THR A 193 -4.15 13.12 -5.88
C THR A 193 -2.87 13.67 -5.21
N ASP A 194 -1.75 12.95 -5.32
CA ASP A 194 -0.45 13.31 -4.76
C ASP A 194 0.31 14.34 -5.62
N GLY A 195 -0.30 15.51 -5.80
CA GLY A 195 0.26 16.64 -6.55
C GLY A 195 0.35 17.96 -5.76
N LEU A 196 -0.26 18.00 -4.58
CA LEU A 196 -0.25 19.15 -3.65
C LEU A 196 0.24 18.70 -2.28
N ASP A 197 1.01 19.56 -1.62
CA ASP A 197 1.66 19.22 -0.36
C ASP A 197 0.60 18.85 0.71
N GLY A 198 0.61 17.59 1.13
CA GLY A 198 -0.28 17.07 2.17
C GLY A 198 -1.69 16.63 1.71
N LEU A 199 -2.06 16.78 0.42
CA LEU A 199 -3.40 16.41 -0.05
C LEU A 199 -3.65 14.89 0.02
N ALA A 200 -2.76 14.09 -0.58
CA ALA A 200 -2.90 12.63 -0.57
C ALA A 200 -2.79 12.05 0.85
N ALA A 201 -1.86 12.56 1.66
CA ALA A 201 -1.69 12.17 3.05
C ALA A 201 -2.93 12.52 3.90
N GLY A 202 -3.45 13.75 3.78
CA GLY A 202 -4.64 14.20 4.48
C GLY A 202 -5.90 13.40 4.12
N ALA A 203 -6.11 13.13 2.83
CA ALA A 203 -7.21 12.29 2.37
C ALA A 203 -7.09 10.86 2.91
N SER A 204 -5.88 10.31 2.92
CA SER A 204 -5.62 8.96 3.44
C SER A 204 -5.87 8.84 4.94
N VAL A 205 -5.52 9.86 5.74
CA VAL A 205 -5.83 9.88 7.19
C VAL A 205 -7.35 9.82 7.44
N MET A 206 -8.15 10.54 6.66
CA MET A 206 -9.61 10.49 6.79
C MET A 206 -10.17 9.12 6.44
N VAL A 207 -9.61 8.45 5.42
CA VAL A 207 -10.04 7.10 5.00
C VAL A 207 -9.62 6.04 6.03
N PHE A 208 -8.43 6.13 6.61
CA PHE A 208 -7.96 5.17 7.61
C PHE A 208 -8.59 5.37 9.00
N GLY A 209 -9.08 6.57 9.30
CA GLY A 209 -9.72 6.89 10.57
C GLY A 209 -11.24 6.66 10.61
N ALA A 210 -11.87 6.38 9.45
CA ALA A 210 -13.29 6.09 9.32
C ALA A 210 -13.61 4.62 9.63
#